data_AF-A0A9P7F7Q5-F1
#
_entry.id   AF-A0A9P7F7Q5-F1
#
_cell.length_a   1.000
_cell.length_b   1.000
_cell.length_c   1.000
_cell.angle_alpha   90.00
_cell.angle_beta   90.00
_cell.angle_gamma   90.00
#
_symmetry.space_group_name_H-M   'P 1'
#
loop_
_entity.id
_entity.type
_entity.pdbx_description
1 polymer ?
#
loop_
_entity_poly.entity_id
_entity_poly.type
_entity_poly.pdbx_seq_one_letter_code
_entity_poly.pdbx_strand_id
1 'polypeptide(L)'
;MEPNFEPRIQRPPCPPNVKSPLDVLREWDAVYVTEIKRCGEVLQWHRCRPVCHKYGNDDRCQFLFPHKILEASSFDPETNSIVLMCRDANVNYFNPYILVFCRHNHNIKYILSGRGAKAAMFHISDYITKIDVKTYEVLSLL
;
A
#
# COMPACT_ATOMS: atom_id res chain seq x y z
N MET A 1 -14.92 -18.34 -1.38
CA MET A 1 -15.22 -17.10 -0.66
C MET A 1 -16.69 -17.09 -0.35
N GLU A 2 -17.09 -16.75 0.88
CA GLU A 2 -18.51 -16.56 1.19
C GLU A 2 -19.09 -15.46 0.28
N PRO A 3 -20.28 -15.65 -0.31
CA PRO A 3 -20.82 -14.73 -1.32
C PRO A 3 -21.01 -13.27 -0.85
N ASN A 4 -20.96 -13.01 0.46
CA ASN A 4 -21.39 -11.75 1.06
C ASN A 4 -20.29 -11.01 1.87
N PHE A 5 -19.00 -11.34 1.69
CA PHE A 5 -17.94 -10.60 2.38
C PHE A 5 -17.65 -9.26 1.68
N GLU A 6 -18.22 -8.17 2.22
CA GLU A 6 -17.96 -6.79 1.77
C GLU A 6 -17.32 -6.00 2.92
N PRO A 7 -15.97 -5.97 3.01
CA PRO A 7 -15.29 -5.37 4.14
C PRO A 7 -15.51 -3.86 4.25
N ARG A 8 -15.86 -3.14 3.17
CA ARG A 8 -16.02 -1.67 3.25
C ARG A 8 -17.24 -1.22 4.02
N ILE A 9 -18.24 -2.10 4.19
CA ILE A 9 -19.49 -1.80 4.92
C ILE A 9 -19.61 -2.59 6.23
N GLN A 10 -18.66 -3.48 6.51
CA GLN A 10 -18.66 -4.33 7.69
C GLN A 10 -17.73 -3.77 8.76
N ARG A 11 -18.07 -3.98 10.03
CA ARG A 11 -17.18 -3.58 11.12
C ARG A 11 -15.99 -4.54 11.23
N PRO A 12 -14.79 -4.05 11.60
CA PRO A 12 -13.71 -4.93 11.99
C PRO A 12 -14.14 -5.81 13.17
N PRO A 13 -13.53 -7.00 13.32
CA PRO A 13 -13.76 -7.81 14.50
C PRO A 13 -13.34 -7.00 15.75
N CYS A 14 -13.97 -7.24 16.90
CA CYS A 14 -13.67 -6.52 18.15
C CYS A 14 -12.54 -7.22 18.91
N PRO A 15 -11.39 -6.56 19.16
CA PRO A 15 -10.28 -7.20 19.88
C PRO A 15 -10.66 -7.54 21.32
N PRO A 16 -10.17 -8.67 21.86
CA PRO A 16 -10.40 -9.06 23.24
C PRO A 16 -9.71 -8.09 24.20
N ASN A 17 -10.14 -8.12 25.46
CA ASN A 17 -9.42 -7.41 26.52
C ASN A 17 -8.05 -8.09 26.74
N VAL A 18 -7.01 -7.32 27.04
CA VAL A 18 -5.67 -7.87 27.33
C VAL A 18 -5.69 -8.82 28.54
N LYS A 19 -6.66 -8.66 29.45
CA LYS A 19 -6.87 -9.54 30.61
C LYS A 19 -7.74 -10.76 30.31
N SER A 20 -8.16 -10.96 29.06
CA SER A 20 -8.96 -12.12 28.67
C SER A 20 -8.17 -13.42 28.85
N PRO A 21 -8.87 -14.55 29.09
CA PRO A 21 -8.25 -15.88 29.12
C PRO A 21 -7.42 -16.19 27.87
N LEU A 22 -6.36 -16.99 28.02
CA LEU A 22 -5.40 -17.27 26.95
C LEU A 22 -6.03 -17.96 25.73
N ASP A 23 -7.01 -18.83 25.95
CA ASP A 23 -7.81 -19.48 24.91
C ASP A 23 -8.58 -18.46 24.06
N VAL A 24 -9.19 -17.44 24.69
CA VAL A 24 -9.87 -16.34 23.99
C VAL A 24 -8.88 -15.52 23.16
N LEU A 25 -7.68 -15.24 23.69
CA LEU A 25 -6.63 -14.54 22.94
C LEU A 25 -6.17 -15.34 21.71
N ARG A 26 -6.03 -16.67 21.85
CA ARG A 26 -5.62 -17.55 20.74
C ARG A 26 -6.72 -17.70 19.68
N GLU A 27 -7.97 -17.80 20.09
CA GLU A 27 -9.10 -17.80 19.17
C GLU A 27 -9.15 -16.49 18.38
N TRP A 28 -8.93 -15.37 19.07
CA TRP A 28 -8.84 -14.07 18.45
C TRP A 28 -7.72 -13.98 17.39
N ASP A 29 -6.54 -14.51 17.67
CA ASP A 29 -5.44 -14.52 16.70
C ASP A 29 -5.83 -15.27 15.41
N ALA A 30 -6.56 -16.39 15.54
CA ALA A 30 -7.06 -17.14 14.38
C ALA A 30 -8.09 -16.34 13.58
N VAL A 31 -9.00 -15.62 14.25
CA VAL A 31 -9.94 -14.69 13.62
C VAL A 31 -9.19 -13.58 12.89
N TYR A 32 -8.18 -12.99 13.52
CA TYR A 32 -7.39 -11.89 12.97
C TYR A 32 -6.63 -12.31 11.71
N VAL A 33 -5.95 -13.46 11.72
CA VAL A 33 -5.25 -14.02 10.55
C VAL A 33 -6.22 -14.28 9.40
N THR A 34 -7.42 -14.80 9.71
CA THR A 34 -8.47 -15.03 8.72
C THR A 34 -8.95 -13.72 8.10
N GLU A 35 -9.16 -12.67 8.91
CA GLU A 35 -9.58 -11.36 8.44
C GLU A 35 -8.50 -10.67 7.58
N ILE A 36 -7.21 -10.84 7.90
CA ILE A 36 -6.11 -10.36 7.05
C ILE A 36 -6.21 -10.97 5.65
N LYS A 37 -6.38 -12.29 5.57
CA LYS A 37 -6.46 -13.00 4.29
C LYS A 37 -7.67 -12.53 3.48
N ARG A 38 -8.85 -12.50 4.11
CA ARG A 38 -10.11 -12.07 3.47
C ARG A 38 -10.03 -10.62 2.97
N CYS A 39 -9.59 -9.69 3.82
CA CYS A 39 -9.42 -8.30 3.44
C CYS A 39 -8.34 -8.12 2.36
N GLY A 40 -7.25 -8.88 2.43
CA GLY A 40 -6.15 -8.80 1.46
C GLY A 40 -6.60 -9.16 0.05
N GLU A 41 -7.34 -10.26 -0.08
CA GLU A 41 -7.86 -10.72 -1.37
C GLU A 41 -8.84 -9.74 -2.01
N VAL A 42 -9.71 -9.12 -1.20
CA VAL A 42 -10.75 -8.21 -1.71
C VAL A 42 -10.23 -6.79 -1.92
N LEU A 43 -9.38 -6.29 -1.02
CA LEU A 43 -9.02 -4.87 -0.97
C LEU A 43 -7.62 -4.55 -1.52
N GLN A 44 -6.68 -5.49 -1.42
CA GLN A 44 -5.26 -5.24 -1.71
C GLN A 44 -4.81 -5.85 -3.04
N TRP A 45 -5.61 -6.73 -3.63
CA TRP A 45 -5.30 -7.31 -4.94
C TRP A 45 -5.54 -6.29 -6.05
N HIS A 46 -4.47 -5.94 -6.74
CA HIS A 46 -4.50 -5.13 -7.94
C HIS A 46 -5.06 -5.88 -9.15
N ARG A 47 -6.06 -5.27 -9.81
CA ARG A 47 -6.46 -5.63 -11.17
C ARG A 47 -6.35 -4.37 -12.01
N CYS A 48 -5.61 -4.45 -13.12
CA CYS A 48 -5.50 -3.31 -14.02
C CYS A 48 -6.89 -2.86 -14.48
N ARG A 49 -7.09 -1.55 -14.47
CA ARG A 49 -8.30 -0.87 -14.93
C ARG A 49 -7.87 0.25 -15.88
N PRO A 50 -8.78 0.88 -16.64
CA PRO A 50 -8.41 1.97 -17.55
C PRO A 50 -7.61 3.10 -16.88
N VAL A 51 -7.86 3.36 -15.60
CA VAL A 51 -7.08 4.34 -14.82
C VAL A 51 -5.58 4.03 -14.80
N CYS A 52 -5.19 2.75 -14.83
CA CYS A 52 -3.79 2.30 -14.79
C CYS A 52 -2.98 2.75 -16.00
N HIS A 53 -3.64 3.02 -17.13
CA HIS A 53 -3.02 3.35 -18.40
C HIS A 53 -3.20 4.83 -18.77
N LYS A 54 -3.63 5.66 -17.81
CA LYS A 54 -3.71 7.11 -18.02
C LYS A 54 -2.32 7.72 -18.19
N TYR A 55 -2.32 8.92 -18.78
CA TYR A 55 -1.13 9.78 -18.91
C TYR A 55 0.02 9.13 -19.72
N GLY A 56 -0.32 8.42 -20.80
CA GLY A 56 0.67 7.81 -21.71
C GLY A 56 1.31 6.53 -21.17
N ASN A 57 0.68 5.84 -20.21
CA ASN A 57 1.11 4.54 -19.72
C ASN A 57 0.37 3.41 -20.45
N ASP A 58 0.38 3.41 -21.78
CA ASP A 58 -0.40 2.46 -22.59
C ASP A 58 0.12 1.02 -22.46
N ASP A 59 1.43 0.85 -22.26
CA ASP A 59 2.12 -0.44 -22.21
C ASP A 59 2.41 -0.92 -20.78
N ARG A 60 2.19 -0.07 -19.77
CA ARG A 60 2.55 -0.36 -18.37
C ARG A 60 1.51 0.14 -17.38
N CYS A 61 1.40 -0.51 -16.22
CA CYS A 61 0.56 0.02 -15.15
C CYS A 61 1.26 1.21 -14.47
N GLN A 62 0.64 2.39 -14.44
CA GLN A 62 1.18 3.58 -13.75
C GLN A 62 1.44 3.33 -12.26
N PHE A 63 0.76 2.35 -11.65
CA PHE A 63 0.94 1.96 -10.24
C PHE A 63 2.08 0.96 -10.03
N LEU A 64 2.85 0.64 -11.09
CA LEU A 64 4.03 -0.23 -11.07
C LEU A 64 3.71 -1.69 -10.71
N PHE A 65 2.59 -2.18 -11.23
CA PHE A 65 2.25 -3.60 -11.23
C PHE A 65 2.64 -4.25 -12.57
N PRO A 66 3.07 -5.53 -12.59
CA PRO A 66 3.33 -6.38 -11.43
C PRO A 66 4.60 -5.94 -10.66
N HIS A 67 4.59 -6.11 -9.34
CA HIS A 67 5.79 -5.95 -8.52
C HIS A 67 6.82 -7.05 -8.79
N LYS A 68 8.10 -6.76 -8.57
CA LYS A 68 9.16 -7.76 -8.64
C LYS A 68 8.99 -8.75 -7.48
N ILE A 69 8.87 -10.04 -7.79
CA ILE A 69 8.91 -11.11 -6.79
C ILE A 69 10.30 -11.22 -6.19
N LEU A 70 10.36 -11.28 -4.87
CA LEU A 70 11.59 -11.35 -4.09
C LEU A 70 11.40 -12.34 -2.94
N GLU A 71 12.25 -13.36 -2.88
CA GLU A 71 12.16 -14.45 -1.90
C GLU A 71 12.51 -14.03 -0.47
N ALA A 72 13.38 -13.03 -0.32
CA ALA A 72 13.82 -12.52 0.97
C ALA A 72 14.05 -11.00 0.90
N SER A 73 13.87 -10.35 2.04
CA SER A 73 14.24 -8.94 2.20
C SER A 73 15.76 -8.81 2.25
N SER A 74 16.30 -7.76 1.65
CA SER A 74 17.74 -7.49 1.61
C SER A 74 18.02 -6.00 1.75
N PHE A 75 19.22 -5.66 2.24
CA PHE A 75 19.73 -4.30 2.17
C PHE A 75 20.65 -4.17 0.97
N ASP A 76 20.39 -3.17 0.14
CA ASP A 76 21.24 -2.79 -0.99
C ASP A 76 22.18 -1.65 -0.57
N PRO A 77 23.50 -1.92 -0.41
CA PRO A 77 24.47 -0.92 0.03
C PRO A 77 24.76 0.16 -1.01
N GLU A 78 24.55 -0.11 -2.31
CA GLU A 78 24.81 0.89 -3.36
C GLU A 78 23.75 1.99 -3.36
N THR A 79 22.50 1.61 -3.13
CA THR A 79 21.38 2.54 -3.11
C THR A 79 20.95 2.94 -1.71
N ASN A 80 21.59 2.38 -0.67
CA ASN A 80 21.23 2.53 0.74
C ASN A 80 19.75 2.24 1.00
N SER A 81 19.21 1.22 0.32
CA SER A 81 17.78 0.91 0.32
C SER A 81 17.50 -0.47 0.90
N ILE A 82 16.43 -0.58 1.68
CA ILE A 82 15.89 -1.87 2.12
C ILE A 82 14.88 -2.31 1.07
N VAL A 83 15.13 -3.48 0.51
CA VAL A 83 14.23 -4.15 -0.41
C VAL A 83 13.46 -5.19 0.38
N LEU A 84 12.13 -5.14 0.33
CA LEU A 84 11.28 -6.07 1.06
C LEU A 84 10.95 -7.29 0.22
N MET A 85 10.85 -8.44 0.88
CA MET A 85 10.29 -9.67 0.32
C MET A 85 8.90 -9.39 -0.28
N CYS A 86 8.66 -9.91 -1.47
CA CYS A 86 7.39 -9.81 -2.19
C CYS A 86 7.06 -11.18 -2.78
N ARG A 87 6.04 -11.84 -2.24
CA ARG A 87 5.63 -13.20 -2.65
C ARG A 87 4.48 -13.21 -3.66
N ASP A 88 3.77 -12.08 -3.80
CA ASP A 88 2.70 -11.90 -4.78
C ASP A 88 2.88 -10.55 -5.45
N ALA A 89 3.08 -10.58 -6.77
CA ALA A 89 3.39 -9.41 -7.56
C ALA A 89 2.20 -8.46 -7.71
N ASN A 90 0.98 -8.93 -7.48
CA ASN A 90 -0.26 -8.17 -7.70
C ASN A 90 -0.93 -7.74 -6.40
N VAL A 91 -0.26 -7.89 -5.26
CA VAL A 91 -0.77 -7.46 -3.96
C VAL A 91 0.01 -6.22 -3.51
N ASN A 92 -0.69 -5.19 -3.04
CA ASN A 92 -0.04 -4.02 -2.45
C ASN A 92 0.79 -4.40 -1.22
N TYR A 93 1.81 -3.61 -0.92
CA TYR A 93 2.44 -3.64 0.40
C TYR A 93 1.45 -3.06 1.41
N PHE A 94 0.94 -3.89 2.31
CA PHE A 94 -0.08 -3.49 3.29
C PHE A 94 0.39 -3.81 4.71
N ASN A 95 -0.14 -3.07 5.68
CA ASN A 95 0.03 -3.38 7.10
C ASN A 95 -1.20 -4.17 7.58
N PRO A 96 -1.04 -5.35 8.20
CA PRO A 96 -2.17 -6.18 8.63
C PRO A 96 -3.17 -5.47 9.57
N TYR A 97 -2.70 -4.61 10.47
CA TYR A 97 -3.57 -3.88 11.40
C TYR A 97 -4.37 -2.80 10.69
N ILE A 98 -3.71 -1.98 9.87
CA ILE A 98 -4.38 -0.97 9.05
C ILE A 98 -5.39 -1.64 8.12
N LEU A 99 -5.04 -2.79 7.53
CA LEU A 99 -5.93 -3.53 6.65
C LEU A 99 -7.21 -3.97 7.36
N VAL A 100 -7.09 -4.66 8.49
CA VAL A 100 -8.25 -5.22 9.20
C VAL A 100 -9.10 -4.13 9.82
N PHE A 101 -8.50 -3.12 10.45
CA PHE A 101 -9.26 -2.11 11.21
C PHE A 101 -9.75 -0.95 10.35
N CYS A 102 -9.03 -0.57 9.30
CA CYS A 102 -9.51 0.44 8.37
C CYS A 102 -10.34 -0.16 7.23
N ARG A 103 -10.15 -1.43 6.86
CA ARG A 103 -10.87 -2.12 5.76
C ARG A 103 -10.86 -1.37 4.42
N HIS A 104 -9.74 -0.72 4.09
CA HIS A 104 -9.54 -0.01 2.83
C HIS A 104 -8.22 -0.39 2.14
N ASN A 105 -8.20 -0.20 0.82
CA ASN A 105 -6.98 -0.32 0.01
C ASN A 105 -5.92 0.68 0.50
N HIS A 106 -4.68 0.22 0.69
CA HIS A 106 -3.56 1.09 1.04
C HIS A 106 -2.27 0.48 0.53
N ASN A 107 -1.32 1.34 0.16
CA ASN A 107 0.00 0.93 -0.31
C ASN A 107 1.06 1.63 0.54
N ILE A 108 1.75 0.88 1.38
CA ILE A 108 2.79 1.38 2.28
C ILE A 108 4.14 1.09 1.66
N LYS A 109 4.90 2.16 1.40
CA LYS A 109 6.26 2.06 0.88
C LYS A 109 7.23 2.65 1.89
N TYR A 110 8.33 1.95 2.13
CA TYR A 110 9.43 2.49 2.90
C TYR A 110 10.23 3.43 2.02
N ILE A 111 10.36 4.68 2.47
CA ILE A 111 11.15 5.70 1.80
C ILE A 111 12.37 5.94 2.68
N LEU A 112 13.48 5.25 2.36
CA LEU A 112 14.74 5.38 3.08
C LEU A 112 15.66 6.41 2.42
N SER A 113 16.68 6.84 3.18
CA SER A 113 17.59 7.92 2.79
C SER A 113 18.37 7.56 1.53
N GLY A 114 18.25 8.43 0.52
CA GLY A 114 18.84 8.22 -0.80
C GLY A 114 18.00 8.92 -1.88
N ARG A 115 18.07 8.39 -3.11
CA ARG A 115 17.33 8.94 -4.25
C ARG A 115 15.82 8.86 -4.07
N GLY A 116 15.31 7.78 -3.46
CA GLY A 116 13.88 7.59 -3.18
C GLY A 116 13.33 8.64 -2.23
N ALA A 117 14.02 8.93 -1.12
CA ALA A 117 13.64 10.01 -0.22
C ALA A 117 13.64 11.38 -0.91
N LYS A 118 14.65 11.68 -1.72
CA LYS A 118 14.70 12.96 -2.46
C LYS A 118 13.53 13.11 -3.43
N ALA A 119 13.24 12.07 -4.20
CA ALA A 119 12.10 12.06 -5.13
C ALA A 119 10.76 12.19 -4.39
N ALA A 120 10.59 11.48 -3.27
CA ALA A 120 9.39 11.59 -2.45
C ALA A 120 9.22 12.98 -1.84
N MET A 121 10.30 13.60 -1.33
CA MET A 121 10.26 14.96 -0.82
C MET A 121 9.79 15.95 -1.88
N PHE A 122 10.37 15.92 -3.08
CA PHE A 122 9.91 16.78 -4.19
C PHE A 122 8.46 16.51 -4.55
N HIS A 123 8.07 15.25 -4.70
CA HIS A 123 6.69 14.91 -5.04
C HIS A 123 5.69 15.41 -4.00
N ILE A 124 6.00 15.23 -2.71
CA ILE A 124 5.15 15.72 -1.61
C ILE A 124 5.13 17.25 -1.60
N SER A 125 6.28 17.92 -1.76
CA SER A 125 6.37 19.37 -1.83
C SER A 125 5.55 19.93 -3.00
N ASP A 126 5.71 19.40 -4.20
CA ASP A 126 4.94 19.81 -5.39
C ASP A 126 3.44 19.61 -5.15
N TYR A 127 3.05 18.49 -4.55
CA TYR A 127 1.65 18.18 -4.28
C TYR A 127 1.03 19.07 -3.19
N ILE A 128 1.78 19.37 -2.13
CA ILE A 128 1.30 20.23 -1.03
C ILE A 128 1.26 21.68 -1.48
N THR A 129 2.32 22.16 -2.13
CA THR A 129 2.42 23.55 -2.55
C THR A 129 1.46 23.85 -3.69
N LYS A 130 1.12 22.85 -4.53
CA LYS A 130 0.28 23.00 -5.73
C LYS A 130 0.59 24.31 -6.44
N ILE A 131 1.87 24.57 -6.71
CA ILE A 131 2.28 25.81 -7.38
C ILE A 131 1.58 25.80 -8.74
N ASP A 132 0.51 26.58 -8.83
CA ASP A 132 -0.37 26.67 -10.00
C ASP A 132 0.29 27.53 -11.10
N VAL A 133 1.43 28.16 -10.75
CA VAL A 133 2.17 29.04 -11.63
C VAL A 133 2.85 28.22 -12.71
N LYS A 134 2.31 28.32 -13.92
CA LYS A 134 2.87 27.60 -15.07
C LYS A 134 4.17 28.28 -15.48
N THR A 135 5.11 27.50 -16.03
CA THR A 135 6.43 28.01 -16.43
C THR A 135 6.34 29.24 -17.34
N TYR A 136 5.29 29.37 -18.16
CA TYR A 136 5.09 30.57 -19.00
C TYR A 136 4.73 31.82 -18.20
N GLU A 137 4.06 31.70 -17.05
CA GLU A 137 3.70 32.82 -16.18
C GLU A 137 4.94 33.36 -15.49
N VAL A 138 5.84 32.48 -15.05
CA VAL A 138 7.15 32.88 -14.53
C VAL A 138 8.00 33.55 -15.62
N LEU A 139 8.01 32.99 -16.84
CA LEU A 139 8.73 33.60 -17.96
C LEU A 139 8.14 34.95 -18.38
N SER A 140 6.83 35.18 -18.21
CA SER A 140 6.18 36.46 -18.54
C SER A 140 6.52 37.60 -17.58
N LEU A 141 7.12 37.28 -16.42
CA LEU A 141 7.55 38.23 -15.39
C LEU A 141 9.05 38.58 -15.51
N LEU A 142 9.78 37.94 -16.43
CA LEU A 142 11.18 38.22 -16.79
C LEU A 142 11.23 39.11 -18.04
#